data_AF-A0A146KFD7-F1
#
_entry.id   AF-A0A146KFD7-F1
#
_cell.length_a   1.000
_cell.length_b   1.000
_cell.length_c   1.000
_cell.angle_alpha   90.00
_cell.angle_beta   90.00
_cell.angle_gamma   90.00
#
_symmetry.space_group_name_H-M   'P 1'
#
loop_
_entity.id
_entity.type
_entity.pdbx_description
1 polymer ?
#
loop_
_entity_poly.entity_id
_entity_poly.type
_entity_poly.pdbx_seq_one_letter_code
_entity_poly.pdbx_strand_id
1 'polypeptide(L)'
;PMRSQVAVPDEQLKYVIESLINPLINVKIKYKYVMCGNTDFGYTNEQLKKQFSDPSTCCVVDCFNKVIDNINYMFLGRVAYTNHVLKDMESFEQFGATQYKKQFDHVFCKNVFGNEHKLVKCSDHLKYDTKYFDIYSSVDEIPQKYKQQMQTTIYQHLTSISLNDKQQVLFAHSPPMNSKASMIAADRYAGSYDMRHFLETTKVQAMFCGHIHQAALMAKDFKDEVNGCQVCSVSNTGIDGPSYYQQMFYLVYENGECHRKFVDVKPFK
;
A
#
# COMPACT_ATOMS: atom_id res chain seq x y z
N PRO A 1 6.18 5.75 8.49
CA PRO A 1 7.21 5.52 9.53
C PRO A 1 8.16 4.47 8.98
N MET A 2 9.47 4.69 9.07
CA MET A 2 10.41 3.60 8.74
C MET A 2 10.49 2.68 9.95
N ARG A 3 10.48 1.37 9.74
CA ARG A 3 10.56 0.40 10.84
C ARG A 3 11.84 0.53 11.68
N SER A 4 12.93 1.02 11.09
CA SER A 4 14.16 1.36 11.82
C SER A 4 13.97 2.49 12.84
N GLN A 5 12.91 3.30 12.71
CA GLN A 5 12.54 4.37 13.63
C GLN A 5 11.46 3.92 14.62
N VAL A 6 10.62 2.95 14.22
CA VAL A 6 9.47 2.51 15.02
C VAL A 6 9.31 1.00 14.88
N ALA A 7 9.87 0.26 15.84
CA ALA A 7 10.07 -1.19 15.72
C ALA A 7 8.86 -2.03 16.17
N VAL A 8 7.94 -1.44 16.94
CA VAL A 8 6.79 -2.15 17.54
C VAL A 8 5.44 -1.52 17.17
N PRO A 9 4.35 -2.30 17.14
CA PRO A 9 3.03 -1.82 16.73
C PRO A 9 2.49 -0.61 17.48
N ASP A 10 2.65 -0.57 18.81
CA ASP A 10 2.11 0.50 19.64
C ASP A 10 2.81 1.83 19.41
N GLU A 11 4.14 1.81 19.27
CA GLU A 11 4.91 3.00 18.93
C GLU A 11 4.54 3.50 17.52
N GLN A 12 4.29 2.59 16.57
CA GLN A 12 3.89 2.97 15.21
C GLN A 12 2.51 3.61 15.22
N LEU A 13 1.58 3.06 15.99
CA LEU A 13 0.26 3.64 16.19
C LEU A 13 0.37 5.07 16.73
N LYS A 14 1.13 5.25 17.83
CA LYS A 14 1.36 6.57 18.42
C LYS A 14 1.96 7.55 17.42
N TYR A 15 3.03 7.15 16.71
CA TYR A 15 3.69 7.98 15.71
C TYR A 15 2.73 8.39 14.58
N VAL A 16 1.95 7.46 14.05
CA VAL A 16 1.00 7.74 12.96
C VAL A 16 -0.08 8.71 13.41
N ILE A 17 -0.60 8.55 14.63
CA ILE A 17 -1.59 9.48 15.19
C ILE A 17 -0.99 10.88 15.32
N GLU A 18 0.15 11.00 16.02
CA GLU A 18 0.76 12.28 16.35
C GLU A 18 1.30 13.02 15.13
N SER A 19 1.97 12.30 14.23
CA SER A 19 2.72 12.90 13.13
C SER A 19 1.94 13.00 11.83
N LEU A 20 0.88 12.22 11.64
CA LEU A 20 0.14 12.16 10.37
C LEU A 20 -1.34 12.50 10.53
N ILE A 21 -2.06 11.83 11.45
CA ILE A 21 -3.51 12.00 11.57
C ILE A 21 -3.87 13.32 12.25
N ASN A 22 -3.23 13.67 13.36
CA ASN A 22 -3.51 14.92 14.07
C ASN A 22 -3.32 16.17 13.18
N PRO A 23 -2.23 16.30 12.40
CA PRO A 23 -2.12 17.37 11.42
C PRO A 23 -3.27 17.39 10.39
N LEU A 24 -3.68 16.22 9.89
CA LEU A 24 -4.74 16.11 8.88
C LEU A 24 -6.12 16.53 9.40
N ILE A 25 -6.43 16.22 10.66
CA ILE A 25 -7.71 16.60 11.30
C ILE A 25 -7.93 18.12 11.23
N ASN A 26 -6.85 18.90 11.33
CA ASN A 26 -6.91 20.37 11.32
C ASN A 26 -7.11 20.97 9.92
N VAL A 27 -7.02 20.18 8.85
CA VAL A 27 -7.23 20.65 7.48
C VAL A 27 -8.72 20.89 7.23
N LYS A 28 -9.09 22.09 6.76
CA LYS A 28 -10.49 22.47 6.52
C LYS A 28 -11.03 21.90 5.20
N ILE A 29 -11.21 20.59 5.15
CA ILE A 29 -11.84 19.87 4.03
C ILE A 29 -13.04 19.04 4.50
N LYS A 30 -14.05 18.91 3.62
CA LYS A 30 -15.35 18.29 3.92
C LYS A 30 -15.25 16.81 4.24
N TYR A 31 -14.42 16.08 3.49
CA TYR A 31 -14.21 14.65 3.66
C TYR A 31 -12.72 14.34 3.74
N LYS A 32 -12.33 13.56 4.75
CA LYS A 32 -10.96 13.17 5.05
C LYS A 32 -10.87 11.65 5.13
N TYR A 33 -10.16 11.07 4.17
CA TYR A 33 -9.89 9.65 4.13
C TYR A 33 -8.39 9.41 4.25
N VAL A 34 -8.00 8.50 5.14
CA VAL A 34 -6.60 8.10 5.34
C VAL A 34 -6.47 6.63 5.00
N MET A 35 -5.67 6.33 3.98
CA MET A 35 -5.35 4.96 3.61
C MET A 35 -3.89 4.69 3.93
N CYS A 36 -3.64 3.84 4.91
CA CYS A 36 -2.29 3.54 5.36
C CYS A 36 -1.60 2.56 4.40
N GLY A 37 -0.72 3.05 3.52
CA GLY A 37 0.05 2.25 2.56
C GLY A 37 1.01 1.24 3.24
N ASN A 38 2.09 1.72 3.86
CA ASN A 38 3.09 0.90 4.56
C ASN A 38 3.06 1.07 6.09
N THR A 39 1.88 1.01 6.73
CA THR A 39 1.88 0.64 8.15
C THR A 39 2.23 -0.84 8.23
N ASP A 40 3.41 -1.15 8.75
CA ASP A 40 3.95 -2.52 8.84
C ASP A 40 3.05 -3.46 9.66
N PHE A 41 2.08 -2.93 10.40
CA PHE A 41 1.34 -3.69 11.39
C PHE A 41 -0.16 -3.62 11.14
N GLY A 42 -0.75 -4.76 10.77
CA GLY A 42 -2.20 -4.93 10.67
C GLY A 42 -2.92 -4.49 11.96
N TYR A 43 -2.32 -4.74 13.12
CA TYR A 43 -2.79 -4.23 14.41
C TYR A 43 -3.02 -2.72 14.41
N THR A 44 -2.02 -1.93 13.97
CA THR A 44 -2.09 -0.46 13.96
C THR A 44 -3.26 0.01 13.09
N ASN A 45 -3.45 -0.58 11.91
CA ASN A 45 -4.58 -0.24 11.04
C ASN A 45 -5.93 -0.50 11.70
N GLU A 46 -6.09 -1.63 12.40
CA GLU A 46 -7.33 -1.96 13.08
C GLU A 46 -7.64 -1.01 14.25
N GLN A 47 -6.61 -0.58 15.00
CA GLN A 47 -6.82 0.44 16.04
C GLN A 47 -7.18 1.80 15.44
N LEU A 48 -6.50 2.19 14.37
CA LEU A 48 -6.77 3.45 13.66
C LEU A 48 -8.19 3.50 13.08
N LYS A 49 -8.67 2.41 12.47
CA LYS A 49 -10.06 2.33 11.96
C LYS A 49 -11.11 2.49 13.07
N LYS A 50 -10.86 1.92 14.25
CA LYS A 50 -11.76 2.05 15.40
C LYS A 50 -11.81 3.49 15.92
N GLN A 51 -10.66 4.15 15.96
CA GLN A 51 -10.53 5.50 16.51
C GLN A 51 -10.97 6.60 15.52
N PHE A 52 -10.75 6.39 14.22
CA PHE A 52 -10.96 7.37 13.17
C PHE A 52 -11.90 6.82 12.10
N SER A 53 -13.21 6.94 12.31
CA SER A 53 -14.24 6.39 11.42
C SER A 53 -15.15 7.45 10.78
N ASP A 54 -15.08 8.71 11.23
CA ASP A 54 -15.91 9.79 10.71
C ASP A 54 -15.17 10.61 9.64
N PRO A 55 -15.60 10.57 8.36
CA PRO A 55 -14.93 11.30 7.29
C PRO A 55 -15.02 12.82 7.43
N SER A 56 -15.89 13.39 8.27
CA SER A 56 -15.90 14.84 8.53
C SER A 56 -14.63 15.29 9.30
N THR A 57 -14.09 14.39 10.14
CA THR A 57 -12.94 14.63 11.01
C THR A 57 -11.70 13.87 10.54
N CYS A 58 -11.79 12.55 10.39
CA CYS A 58 -10.83 11.65 9.78
C CYS A 58 -11.42 10.24 9.72
N CYS A 59 -11.44 9.62 8.54
CA CYS A 59 -11.84 8.24 8.35
C CYS A 59 -10.66 7.42 7.84
N VAL A 60 -10.13 6.52 8.66
CA VAL A 60 -9.10 5.57 8.25
C VAL A 60 -9.78 4.43 7.50
N VAL A 61 -9.35 4.21 6.26
CA VAL A 61 -9.96 3.28 5.32
C VAL A 61 -8.92 2.28 4.81
N ASP A 62 -9.41 1.09 4.50
CA ASP A 62 -8.64 0.02 3.87
C ASP A 62 -9.66 -0.94 3.27
N CYS A 63 -9.52 -1.26 1.99
CA CYS A 63 -10.45 -2.15 1.28
C CYS A 63 -11.91 -1.68 1.37
N PHE A 64 -12.17 -0.41 1.05
CA PHE A 64 -13.44 0.29 1.33
C PHE A 64 -13.92 1.08 0.11
N ASN A 65 -15.23 1.35 0.01
CA ASN A 65 -15.75 2.35 -0.92
C ASN A 65 -16.72 3.34 -0.27
N LYS A 66 -16.80 4.53 -0.85
CA LYS A 66 -17.79 5.55 -0.50
C LYS A 66 -18.39 6.15 -1.77
N VAL A 67 -19.72 6.19 -1.84
CA VAL A 67 -20.42 6.96 -2.84
C VAL A 67 -20.61 8.40 -2.34
N ILE A 68 -20.17 9.37 -3.14
CA ILE A 68 -20.46 10.80 -2.95
C ILE A 68 -21.00 11.29 -4.30
N ASP A 69 -22.22 11.82 -4.28
CA ASP A 69 -22.98 12.19 -5.48
C ASP A 69 -23.10 11.00 -6.46
N ASN A 70 -22.55 11.11 -7.67
CA ASN A 70 -22.55 10.03 -8.68
C ASN A 70 -21.20 9.29 -8.82
N ILE A 71 -20.29 9.48 -7.86
CA ILE A 71 -18.93 8.91 -7.90
C ILE A 71 -18.75 7.91 -6.75
N ASN A 72 -18.35 6.69 -7.10
CA ASN A 72 -17.85 5.65 -6.23
C ASN A 72 -16.35 5.83 -6.02
N TYR A 73 -15.96 6.29 -4.83
CA TYR A 73 -14.57 6.40 -4.40
C TYR A 73 -14.15 5.07 -3.78
N MET A 74 -13.24 4.35 -4.43
CA MET A 74 -12.72 3.05 -3.98
C MET A 74 -11.34 3.23 -3.36
N PHE A 75 -11.07 2.52 -2.26
CA PHE A 75 -9.82 2.61 -1.51
C PHE A 75 -9.24 1.22 -1.29
N LEU A 76 -8.01 1.00 -1.73
CA LEU A 76 -7.26 -0.24 -1.58
C LEU A 76 -5.88 0.01 -0.97
N GLY A 77 -5.75 -0.18 0.35
CA GLY A 77 -4.48 0.00 1.07
C GLY A 77 -3.51 -1.17 0.93
N ARG A 78 -3.94 -2.24 0.25
CA ARG A 78 -3.22 -3.51 0.11
C ARG A 78 -2.29 -3.51 -1.10
N VAL A 79 -1.27 -4.36 -1.06
CA VAL A 79 -0.31 -4.54 -2.15
C VAL A 79 -0.26 -5.98 -2.63
N ALA A 80 0.40 -6.17 -3.78
CA ALA A 80 0.73 -7.47 -4.30
C ALA A 80 1.52 -8.29 -3.27
N TYR A 81 1.48 -9.62 -3.39
CA TYR A 81 2.28 -10.45 -2.51
C TYR A 81 3.77 -10.29 -2.81
N THR A 82 4.51 -9.93 -1.77
CA THR A 82 5.93 -9.66 -1.79
C THR A 82 6.63 -10.62 -0.81
N ASN A 83 7.94 -10.48 -0.69
CA ASN A 83 8.73 -11.11 0.37
C ASN A 83 8.39 -10.58 1.79
N HIS A 84 7.37 -9.71 1.93
CA HIS A 84 6.87 -9.13 3.17
C HIS A 84 5.35 -9.29 3.25
N VAL A 85 4.88 -10.40 3.84
CA VAL A 85 3.43 -10.73 3.97
C VAL A 85 2.70 -9.88 5.02
N LEU A 86 3.06 -8.61 5.16
CA LEU A 86 2.42 -7.71 6.10
C LEU A 86 1.09 -7.17 5.54
N LYS A 87 0.90 -7.12 4.20
CA LYS A 87 -0.28 -6.51 3.54
C LYS A 87 -0.69 -7.10 2.18
N ASP A 88 -0.49 -8.39 2.03
CA ASP A 88 -0.36 -9.01 0.71
C ASP A 88 -1.56 -9.91 0.36
N MET A 89 -2.20 -9.68 -0.79
CA MET A 89 -3.43 -10.39 -1.21
C MET A 89 -3.44 -10.76 -2.72
N GLU A 90 -2.29 -10.96 -3.36
CA GLU A 90 -2.31 -11.60 -4.69
C GLU A 90 -2.53 -13.11 -4.58
N SER A 91 -3.15 -13.72 -5.60
CA SER A 91 -3.50 -15.14 -5.60
C SER A 91 -2.25 -16.04 -5.41
N PHE A 92 -2.25 -16.86 -4.36
CA PHE A 92 -1.21 -17.87 -4.12
C PHE A 92 -1.04 -18.88 -5.26
N GLU A 93 -2.13 -19.22 -5.95
CA GLU A 93 -2.11 -20.15 -7.08
C GLU A 93 -1.35 -19.56 -8.27
N GLN A 94 -1.34 -18.24 -8.42
CA GLN A 94 -0.65 -17.54 -9.50
C GLN A 94 0.85 -17.32 -9.25
N PHE A 95 1.30 -17.39 -8.00
CA PHE A 95 2.74 -17.33 -7.69
C PHE A 95 3.50 -18.57 -8.07
N GLY A 96 2.80 -19.63 -8.51
CA GLY A 96 3.35 -20.92 -8.90
C GLY A 96 4.50 -21.28 -8.00
N ALA A 97 4.25 -21.94 -6.86
CA ALA A 97 5.19 -22.23 -5.77
C ALA A 97 6.61 -22.72 -6.16
N THR A 98 6.85 -22.97 -7.44
CA THR A 98 8.11 -23.25 -8.13
C THR A 98 8.94 -22.02 -8.57
N GLN A 99 8.40 -20.80 -8.71
CA GLN A 99 9.15 -19.67 -9.30
C GLN A 99 9.96 -18.83 -8.29
N TYR A 100 9.54 -18.77 -7.03
CA TYR A 100 10.32 -18.10 -5.98
C TYR A 100 11.19 -19.11 -5.23
N LYS A 101 12.34 -19.47 -5.81
CA LYS A 101 13.34 -20.36 -5.20
C LYS A 101 14.03 -19.81 -3.93
N LYS A 102 13.65 -18.62 -3.47
CA LYS A 102 14.16 -18.05 -2.21
C LYS A 102 13.16 -18.36 -1.11
N GLN A 103 13.63 -19.03 -0.06
CA GLN A 103 12.88 -19.27 1.16
C GLN A 103 12.71 -17.92 1.86
N PHE A 104 11.48 -17.40 1.88
CA PHE A 104 11.12 -16.14 2.53
C PHE A 104 10.27 -16.46 3.75
N ASP A 105 10.59 -15.84 4.89
CA ASP A 105 9.71 -15.91 6.05
C ASP A 105 8.42 -15.13 5.79
N HIS A 106 7.30 -15.72 6.17
CA HIS A 106 5.96 -15.12 6.14
C HIS A 106 5.66 -14.52 7.51
N VAL A 107 5.44 -13.21 7.56
CA VAL A 107 5.29 -12.49 8.83
C VAL A 107 3.90 -11.91 8.97
N PHE A 108 3.23 -12.20 10.08
CA PHE A 108 1.87 -11.73 10.37
C PHE A 108 1.85 -10.98 11.70
N CYS A 109 1.24 -9.79 11.73
CA CYS A 109 1.05 -9.05 12.97
C CYS A 109 -0.06 -9.68 13.82
N LYS A 110 0.24 -9.92 15.11
CA LYS A 110 -0.72 -10.49 16.06
C LYS A 110 -1.75 -9.44 16.48
N ASN A 111 -3.00 -9.89 16.65
CA ASN A 111 -4.05 -9.08 17.26
C ASN A 111 -3.95 -9.03 18.79
N VAL A 112 -3.29 -10.02 19.39
CA VAL A 112 -3.01 -10.12 20.82
C VAL A 112 -1.54 -10.48 20.99
N PHE A 113 -0.79 -9.63 21.69
CA PHE A 113 0.65 -9.80 21.84
C PHE A 113 0.98 -10.93 22.82
N GLY A 114 2.03 -11.69 22.51
CA GLY A 114 2.52 -12.79 23.33
C GLY A 114 3.44 -12.33 24.45
N ASN A 115 3.90 -13.29 25.25
CA ASN A 115 4.92 -13.07 26.28
C ASN A 115 6.33 -13.44 25.81
N GLU A 116 6.45 -14.20 24.71
CA GLU A 116 7.74 -14.61 24.15
C GLU A 116 8.40 -13.44 23.41
N HIS A 117 9.68 -13.21 23.68
CA HIS A 117 10.48 -12.16 23.05
C HIS A 117 11.69 -12.77 22.35
N LYS A 118 11.53 -13.08 21.05
CA LYS A 118 12.62 -13.57 20.21
C LYS A 118 12.70 -12.74 18.95
N LEU A 119 13.87 -12.17 18.70
CA LEU A 119 14.15 -11.46 17.44
C LEU A 119 14.51 -12.47 16.35
N VAL A 120 13.67 -12.56 15.33
CA VAL A 120 13.87 -13.40 14.15
C VAL A 120 14.25 -12.52 12.97
N LYS A 121 15.37 -12.83 12.32
CA LYS A 121 15.84 -12.12 11.12
C LYS A 121 15.18 -12.73 9.89
N CYS A 122 14.42 -11.93 9.15
CA CYS A 122 13.78 -12.35 7.91
C CYS A 122 14.57 -11.88 6.68
N SER A 123 14.00 -12.10 5.49
CA SER A 123 14.65 -12.07 4.17
C SER A 123 15.30 -10.77 3.68
N ASP A 124 15.19 -9.70 4.45
CA ASP A 124 15.57 -8.32 4.17
C ASP A 124 16.50 -7.73 5.23
N HIS A 125 17.06 -8.56 6.10
CA HIS A 125 17.82 -8.15 7.29
C HIS A 125 16.98 -7.48 8.38
N LEU A 126 15.66 -7.35 8.23
CA LEU A 126 14.80 -6.86 9.29
C LEU A 126 14.57 -7.94 10.35
N LYS A 127 14.46 -7.49 11.61
CA LYS A 127 14.27 -8.36 12.77
C LYS A 127 12.88 -8.17 13.36
N TYR A 128 12.08 -9.22 13.37
CA TYR A 128 10.73 -9.23 13.94
C TYR A 128 10.75 -9.86 15.33
N ASP A 129 10.12 -9.22 16.30
CA ASP A 129 9.95 -9.75 17.65
C ASP A 129 8.71 -10.65 17.71
N THR A 130 8.89 -11.93 18.05
CA THR A 130 7.80 -12.92 18.18
C THR A 130 6.73 -12.54 19.20
N LYS A 131 6.97 -11.54 20.05
CA LYS A 131 5.92 -10.92 20.87
C LYS A 131 4.78 -10.38 20.03
N TYR A 132 5.12 -9.70 18.94
CA TYR A 132 4.17 -8.96 18.10
C TYR A 132 3.84 -9.68 16.79
N PHE A 133 4.66 -10.65 16.38
CA PHE A 133 4.56 -11.31 15.08
C PHE A 133 4.49 -12.83 15.18
N ASP A 134 3.67 -13.43 14.32
CA ASP A 134 3.76 -14.83 13.94
C ASP A 134 4.64 -14.92 12.68
N ILE A 135 5.61 -15.84 12.66
CA ILE A 135 6.60 -15.97 11.59
C ILE A 135 6.67 -17.42 11.15
N TYR A 136 6.55 -17.66 9.84
CA TYR A 136 6.53 -19.01 9.25
C TYR A 136 7.55 -19.10 8.13
N SER A 137 8.24 -20.23 7.99
CA SER A 137 9.34 -20.37 7.02
C SER A 137 8.86 -20.88 5.65
N SER A 138 7.58 -21.24 5.55
CA SER A 138 6.93 -21.76 4.36
C SER A 138 5.43 -21.47 4.37
N VAL A 139 4.80 -21.46 3.19
CA VAL A 139 3.34 -21.32 3.02
C VAL A 139 2.59 -22.46 3.71
N ASP A 140 3.18 -23.66 3.73
CA ASP A 140 2.58 -24.85 4.32
C ASP A 140 2.40 -24.71 5.83
N GLU A 141 3.36 -24.07 6.51
CA GLU A 141 3.32 -23.77 7.94
C GLU A 141 2.27 -22.72 8.33
N ILE A 142 1.82 -21.88 7.39
CA ILE A 142 0.87 -20.79 7.69
C ILE A 142 -0.48 -21.38 8.14
N PRO A 143 -0.96 -21.05 9.35
CA PRO A 143 -2.26 -21.48 9.84
C PRO A 143 -3.41 -21.01 8.96
N GLN A 144 -4.50 -21.78 8.94
CA GLN A 144 -5.67 -21.52 8.10
C GLN A 144 -6.27 -20.11 8.30
N LYS A 145 -6.24 -19.58 9.53
CA LYS A 145 -6.72 -18.22 9.85
C LYS A 145 -6.02 -17.12 9.02
N TYR A 146 -4.74 -17.29 8.72
CA TYR A 146 -3.96 -16.35 7.91
C TYR A 146 -4.14 -16.66 6.42
N LYS A 147 -4.18 -17.94 6.05
CA LYS A 147 -4.50 -18.35 4.67
C LYS A 147 -5.82 -17.75 4.19
N GLN A 148 -6.86 -17.76 5.03
CA GLN A 148 -8.15 -17.14 4.73
C GLN A 148 -8.06 -15.63 4.44
N GLN A 149 -7.19 -14.90 5.14
CA GLN A 149 -6.99 -13.47 4.89
C GLN A 149 -6.38 -13.17 3.52
N MET A 150 -5.76 -14.18 2.91
CA MET A 150 -5.05 -14.08 1.63
C MET A 150 -5.80 -14.80 0.50
N GLN A 151 -6.99 -15.37 0.78
CA GLN A 151 -7.80 -16.05 -0.23
C GLN A 151 -8.48 -15.08 -1.18
N THR A 152 -8.91 -13.92 -0.68
CA THR A 152 -9.54 -12.91 -1.51
C THR A 152 -8.47 -12.15 -2.27
N THR A 153 -8.54 -12.16 -3.59
CA THR A 153 -7.56 -11.46 -4.42
C THR A 153 -7.84 -9.96 -4.50
N ILE A 154 -6.87 -9.15 -4.92
CA ILE A 154 -7.08 -7.71 -5.18
C ILE A 154 -8.22 -7.53 -6.18
N TYR A 155 -8.24 -8.32 -7.25
CA TYR A 155 -9.27 -8.27 -8.28
C TYR A 155 -10.66 -8.57 -7.69
N GLN A 156 -10.78 -9.63 -6.89
CA GLN A 156 -12.04 -10.01 -6.24
C GLN A 156 -12.54 -8.92 -5.30
N HIS A 157 -11.64 -8.32 -4.51
CA HIS A 157 -12.00 -7.24 -3.61
C HIS A 157 -12.50 -6.01 -4.37
N LEU A 158 -11.74 -5.55 -5.36
CA LEU A 158 -12.12 -4.40 -6.20
C LEU A 158 -13.45 -4.63 -6.92
N THR A 159 -13.66 -5.84 -7.46
CA THR A 159 -14.92 -6.23 -8.08
C THR A 159 -16.08 -6.15 -7.08
N SER A 160 -15.88 -6.57 -5.83
CA SER A 160 -16.94 -6.54 -4.81
C SER A 160 -17.37 -5.14 -4.36
N ILE A 161 -16.47 -4.14 -4.49
CA ILE A 161 -16.74 -2.74 -4.11
C ILE A 161 -17.01 -1.83 -5.32
N SER A 162 -16.95 -2.38 -6.54
CA SER A 162 -17.25 -1.70 -7.79
C SER A 162 -18.75 -1.50 -7.95
N LEU A 163 -19.16 -0.37 -8.50
CA LEU A 163 -20.57 -0.03 -8.76
C LEU A 163 -20.72 0.41 -10.22
N ASN A 164 -21.21 -0.50 -11.06
CA ASN A 164 -21.26 -0.33 -12.52
C ASN A 164 -22.18 0.81 -12.99
N ASP A 165 -23.13 1.25 -12.15
CA ASP A 165 -24.04 2.37 -12.42
C ASP A 165 -23.45 3.74 -11.99
N LYS A 166 -22.23 3.75 -11.44
CA LYS A 166 -21.54 4.95 -10.94
C LYS A 166 -20.26 5.23 -11.71
N GLN A 167 -19.82 6.48 -11.65
CA GLN A 167 -18.43 6.81 -11.98
C GLN A 167 -17.53 6.22 -10.89
N GLN A 168 -16.36 5.71 -11.25
CA GLN A 168 -15.44 5.03 -10.35
C GLN A 168 -14.10 5.75 -10.33
N VAL A 169 -13.65 6.12 -9.13
CA VAL A 169 -12.32 6.67 -8.87
C VAL A 169 -11.63 5.78 -7.84
N LEU A 170 -10.46 5.29 -8.19
CA LEU A 170 -9.71 4.34 -7.36
C LEU A 170 -8.50 5.01 -6.71
N PHE A 171 -8.34 4.81 -5.40
CA PHE A 171 -7.13 5.11 -4.65
C PHE A 171 -6.52 3.79 -4.21
N ALA A 172 -5.33 3.46 -4.69
CA ALA A 172 -4.67 2.19 -4.37
C ALA A 172 -3.25 2.42 -3.87
N HIS A 173 -2.77 1.56 -2.97
CA HIS A 173 -1.35 1.60 -2.63
C HIS A 173 -0.53 1.07 -3.81
N SER A 174 -0.86 -0.12 -4.33
CA SER A 174 -0.17 -0.75 -5.46
C SER A 174 -0.57 -0.15 -6.82
N PRO A 175 0.40 0.09 -7.74
CA PRO A 175 0.12 0.47 -9.12
C PRO A 175 -0.27 -0.74 -10.00
N PRO A 176 -0.96 -0.55 -11.14
CA PRO A 176 -1.21 -1.63 -12.08
C PRO A 176 0.09 -2.05 -12.78
N MET A 177 0.26 -3.35 -13.00
CA MET A 177 1.42 -3.89 -13.72
C MET A 177 1.53 -3.28 -15.13
N ASN A 178 2.79 -3.12 -15.60
CA ASN A 178 3.12 -2.56 -16.90
C ASN A 178 2.51 -1.16 -17.13
N SER A 179 2.50 -0.35 -16.08
CA SER A 179 2.22 1.08 -16.14
C SER A 179 3.44 1.89 -15.73
N LYS A 180 3.52 3.15 -16.14
CA LYS A 180 4.52 4.10 -15.66
C LYS A 180 4.55 4.18 -14.14
N ALA A 181 3.38 4.09 -13.49
CA ALA A 181 3.26 4.11 -12.03
C ALA A 181 3.91 2.88 -11.34
N SER A 182 4.13 1.79 -12.09
CA SER A 182 4.78 0.57 -11.60
C SER A 182 6.27 0.45 -11.99
N MET A 183 6.84 1.43 -12.68
CA MET A 183 8.19 1.34 -13.22
C MET A 183 9.27 1.47 -12.13
N ILE A 184 10.16 0.46 -12.03
CA ILE A 184 11.29 0.43 -11.09
C ILE A 184 12.65 0.65 -11.76
N ALA A 185 12.74 0.38 -13.07
CA ALA A 185 13.87 0.70 -13.93
C ALA A 185 13.40 0.69 -15.40
N ALA A 186 14.26 1.05 -16.34
CA ALA A 186 13.97 0.95 -17.77
C ALA A 186 13.46 -0.47 -18.10
N ASP A 187 12.25 -0.54 -18.66
CA ASP A 187 11.53 -1.77 -19.02
C ASP A 187 11.35 -2.80 -17.89
N ARG A 188 11.41 -2.35 -16.63
CA ARG A 188 11.16 -3.20 -15.45
C ARG A 188 10.06 -2.60 -14.59
N TYR A 189 9.11 -3.45 -14.23
CA TYR A 189 7.90 -3.07 -13.52
C TYR A 189 7.70 -3.91 -12.25
N ALA A 190 7.10 -3.32 -11.23
CA ALA A 190 6.71 -3.94 -9.97
C ALA A 190 5.31 -3.45 -9.57
N GLY A 191 4.32 -3.80 -10.37
CA GLY A 191 2.91 -3.51 -10.12
C GLY A 191 2.09 -4.77 -9.91
N SER A 192 0.78 -4.60 -9.72
CA SER A 192 -0.14 -5.72 -9.52
C SER A 192 -0.82 -6.16 -10.82
N TYR A 193 -0.81 -7.46 -11.09
CA TYR A 193 -1.52 -8.05 -12.24
C TYR A 193 -3.04 -8.00 -12.04
N ASP A 194 -3.52 -8.29 -10.84
CA ASP A 194 -4.95 -8.18 -10.50
C ASP A 194 -5.49 -6.77 -10.70
N MET A 195 -4.70 -5.77 -10.28
CA MET A 195 -5.03 -4.38 -10.49
C MET A 195 -5.10 -4.04 -11.98
N ARG A 196 -4.13 -4.52 -12.77
CA ARG A 196 -4.14 -4.36 -14.23
C ARG A 196 -5.38 -4.99 -14.84
N HIS A 197 -5.68 -6.23 -14.48
CA HIS A 197 -6.84 -6.97 -14.95
C HIS A 197 -8.16 -6.27 -14.60
N PHE A 198 -8.27 -5.73 -13.38
CA PHE A 198 -9.44 -4.95 -12.95
C PHE A 198 -9.66 -3.73 -13.85
N LEU A 199 -8.63 -2.94 -14.13
CA LEU A 199 -8.76 -1.76 -15.01
C LEU A 199 -9.09 -2.13 -16.46
N GLU A 200 -8.61 -3.27 -16.95
CA GLU A 200 -8.91 -3.74 -18.30
C GLU A 200 -10.35 -4.26 -18.47
N THR A 201 -10.97 -4.70 -17.37
CA THR A 201 -12.31 -5.31 -17.39
C THR A 201 -13.41 -4.43 -16.78
N THR A 202 -13.03 -3.42 -16.00
CA THR A 202 -13.95 -2.54 -15.28
C THR A 202 -13.72 -1.09 -15.68
N LYS A 203 -14.80 -0.36 -15.95
CA LYS A 203 -14.74 1.07 -16.30
C LYS A 203 -14.40 1.90 -15.07
N VAL A 204 -13.16 2.37 -15.00
CA VAL A 204 -12.65 3.31 -13.98
C VAL A 204 -12.23 4.60 -14.67
N GLN A 205 -12.59 5.77 -14.12
CA GLN A 205 -12.23 7.06 -14.74
C GLN A 205 -10.81 7.47 -14.40
N ALA A 206 -10.44 7.32 -13.12
CA ALA A 206 -9.12 7.68 -12.63
C ALA A 206 -8.68 6.74 -11.52
N MET A 207 -7.38 6.47 -11.49
CA MET A 207 -6.70 5.74 -10.44
C MET A 207 -5.54 6.59 -9.91
N PHE A 208 -5.43 6.69 -8.60
CA PHE A 208 -4.30 7.31 -7.91
C PHE A 208 -3.56 6.25 -7.13
N CYS A 209 -2.26 6.10 -7.37
CA CYS A 209 -1.48 5.03 -6.76
C CYS A 209 -0.05 5.40 -6.40
N GLY A 210 0.52 4.65 -5.45
CA GLY A 210 1.85 4.90 -4.90
C GLY A 210 2.73 3.66 -4.96
N HIS A 211 3.32 3.30 -3.81
CA HIS A 211 4.21 2.15 -3.60
C HIS A 211 5.59 2.26 -4.27
N ILE A 212 5.64 2.54 -5.57
CA ILE A 212 6.90 2.76 -6.28
C ILE A 212 7.29 4.24 -6.19
N HIS A 213 8.01 4.57 -5.13
CA HIS A 213 8.34 5.94 -4.73
C HIS A 213 9.08 6.78 -5.79
N GLN A 214 9.67 6.14 -6.80
CA GLN A 214 10.46 6.77 -7.86
C GLN A 214 9.84 6.60 -9.25
N ALA A 215 8.65 6.00 -9.36
CA ALA A 215 8.04 5.64 -10.64
C ALA A 215 7.96 6.81 -11.61
N ALA A 216 7.46 7.98 -11.15
CA ALA A 216 7.35 9.17 -12.00
C ALA A 216 8.71 9.68 -12.51
N LEU A 217 9.77 9.54 -11.72
CA LEU A 217 11.14 9.90 -12.14
C LEU A 217 11.68 8.93 -13.18
N MET A 218 11.47 7.63 -12.96
CA MET A 218 11.90 6.58 -13.90
C MET A 218 11.16 6.69 -15.24
N ALA A 219 9.85 6.91 -15.18
CA ALA A 219 9.00 7.07 -16.36
C ALA A 219 9.11 8.44 -17.02
N LYS A 220 9.71 9.43 -16.33
CA LYS A 220 9.74 10.86 -16.71
C LYS A 220 8.34 11.46 -16.94
N ASP A 221 7.33 10.85 -16.32
CA ASP A 221 5.92 11.24 -16.39
C ASP A 221 5.18 10.54 -15.24
N PHE A 222 4.17 11.20 -14.67
CA PHE A 222 3.35 10.66 -13.58
C PHE A 222 1.99 10.17 -14.05
N LYS A 223 1.62 10.45 -15.32
CA LYS A 223 0.34 10.05 -15.91
C LYS A 223 0.52 8.90 -16.90
N ASP A 224 -0.41 7.97 -16.85
CA ASP A 224 -0.52 6.84 -17.78
C ASP A 224 -1.99 6.56 -18.08
N GLU A 225 -2.26 5.66 -19.01
CA GLU A 225 -3.63 5.24 -19.35
C GLU A 225 -3.72 3.71 -19.47
N VAL A 226 -4.76 3.14 -18.85
CA VAL A 226 -5.12 1.73 -19.02
C VAL A 226 -6.61 1.67 -19.34
N ASN A 227 -6.97 1.26 -20.56
CA ASN A 227 -8.37 1.09 -20.97
C ASN A 227 -9.24 2.34 -20.72
N GLY A 228 -8.71 3.53 -21.03
CA GLY A 228 -9.39 4.81 -20.78
C GLY A 228 -9.41 5.28 -19.32
N CYS A 229 -8.85 4.50 -18.38
CA CYS A 229 -8.61 4.95 -17.00
C CYS A 229 -7.32 5.77 -16.92
N GLN A 230 -7.40 6.99 -16.38
CA GLN A 230 -6.22 7.81 -16.10
C GLN A 230 -5.49 7.29 -14.86
N VAL A 231 -4.30 6.74 -15.02
CA VAL A 231 -3.47 6.23 -13.92
C VAL A 231 -2.45 7.28 -13.51
N CYS A 232 -2.57 7.80 -12.29
CA CYS A 232 -1.70 8.82 -11.73
C CYS A 232 -0.81 8.23 -10.62
N SER A 233 0.51 8.28 -10.81
CA SER A 233 1.48 7.96 -9.77
C SER A 233 1.64 9.14 -8.81
N VAL A 234 1.33 8.93 -7.53
CA VAL A 234 1.47 9.94 -6.48
C VAL A 234 2.82 9.88 -5.78
N SER A 235 3.66 8.89 -6.13
CA SER A 235 5.00 8.65 -5.56
C SER A 235 4.99 8.80 -4.02
N ASN A 236 5.98 9.47 -3.43
CA ASN A 236 6.02 9.81 -2.01
C ASN A 236 5.46 11.18 -1.66
N THR A 237 5.17 12.00 -2.66
CA THR A 237 4.96 13.45 -2.52
C THR A 237 3.51 13.87 -2.72
N GLY A 238 2.61 12.92 -3.04
CA GLY A 238 1.22 13.20 -3.37
C GLY A 238 1.07 13.71 -4.81
N ILE A 239 -0.18 13.86 -5.26
CA ILE A 239 -0.51 14.37 -6.61
C ILE A 239 -0.05 15.82 -6.77
N ASP A 240 -0.05 16.60 -5.68
CA ASP A 240 0.46 17.96 -5.68
C ASP A 240 2.00 18.00 -5.76
N GLY A 241 2.68 16.93 -5.37
CA GLY A 241 4.14 16.73 -5.45
C GLY A 241 4.73 17.15 -6.80
N PRO A 242 4.37 16.42 -7.87
CA PRO A 242 4.78 16.70 -9.24
C PRO A 242 4.34 18.06 -9.81
N SER A 243 3.24 18.64 -9.31
CA SER A 243 2.60 19.83 -9.88
C SER A 243 2.94 21.14 -9.16
N TYR A 244 3.29 21.10 -7.87
CA TYR A 244 3.46 22.29 -7.02
C TYR A 244 4.74 22.29 -6.17
N TYR A 245 5.36 21.14 -5.89
CA TYR A 245 6.56 21.12 -5.06
C TYR A 245 7.81 21.38 -5.91
N GLN A 246 8.56 22.43 -5.56
CA GLN A 246 9.87 22.72 -6.14
C GLN A 246 10.93 21.66 -5.77
N GLN A 247 10.65 20.84 -4.76
CA GLN A 247 11.52 19.78 -4.27
C GLN A 247 10.70 18.52 -4.00
N MET A 248 10.99 17.44 -4.72
CA MET A 248 10.46 16.12 -4.36
C MET A 248 11.44 15.39 -3.48
N PHE A 249 10.92 14.71 -2.46
CA PHE A 249 11.71 13.71 -1.75
C PHE A 249 11.35 12.31 -2.26
N TYR A 250 12.35 11.48 -2.41
CA TYR A 250 12.19 10.08 -2.75
C TYR A 250 13.03 9.25 -1.78
N LEU A 251 12.57 8.03 -1.56
CA LEU A 251 13.30 7.06 -0.77
C LEU A 251 14.16 6.25 -1.75
N VAL A 252 15.47 6.25 -1.52
CA VAL A 252 16.44 5.42 -2.26
C VAL A 252 16.94 4.35 -1.32
N TYR A 253 16.92 3.10 -1.77
CA TYR A 253 17.55 2.01 -1.05
C TYR A 253 18.97 1.81 -1.60
N GLU A 254 19.98 2.20 -0.82
CA GLU A 254 21.41 2.02 -1.13
C GLU A 254 22.02 1.19 0.00
N ASN A 255 22.73 0.10 -0.34
CA ASN A 255 23.39 -0.78 0.65
C ASN A 255 22.47 -1.32 1.77
N GLY A 256 21.18 -1.52 1.49
CA GLY A 256 20.21 -2.01 2.47
C GLY A 256 19.67 -0.94 3.42
N GLU A 257 20.08 0.32 3.25
CA GLU A 257 19.57 1.46 4.00
C GLU A 257 18.63 2.31 3.13
N CYS A 258 17.54 2.77 3.74
CA CYS A 258 16.57 3.63 3.08
C CYS A 258 16.92 5.09 3.35
N HIS A 259 17.36 5.82 2.32
CA HIS A 259 17.73 7.22 2.40
C HIS A 259 16.66 8.11 1.79
N ARG A 260 16.36 9.22 2.46
CA ARG A 260 15.55 10.29 1.87
C ARG A 260 16.46 11.20 1.04
N LYS A 261 16.29 11.21 -0.28
CA LYS A 261 17.00 12.13 -1.18
C LYS A 261 16.04 13.20 -1.70
N PHE A 262 16.57 14.40 -1.87
CA PHE A 262 15.85 15.52 -2.46
C PHE A 262 16.33 15.67 -3.90
N VAL A 263 15.39 15.80 -4.85
CA VAL A 263 15.70 16.22 -6.22
C VAL A 263 14.82 17.41 -6.54
N ASP A 264 15.44 18.44 -7.10
CA ASP A 264 14.75 19.52 -7.75
C ASP A 264 14.12 18.97 -9.03
N VAL A 265 12.83 18.70 -8.99
CA VAL A 265 12.10 18.22 -10.16
C VAL A 265 11.48 19.45 -10.82
N LYS A 266 11.78 19.67 -12.11
CA LYS A 266 11.01 20.65 -12.87
C LYS A 266 9.54 20.20 -12.86
N PRO A 267 8.57 21.09 -12.58
CA PRO A 267 7.16 20.73 -12.61
C PRO A 267 6.83 20.00 -13.92
N PHE A 268 6.20 18.85 -13.82
CA PHE A 268 5.68 18.15 -14.99
C PHE A 268 4.55 19.02 -15.56
N LYS A 269 4.79 19.64 -16.72
CA LYS A 269 3.80 20.47 -17.41
C LYS A 269 2.66 19.62 -17.96
#